data_AF-A0A3C0IPI7-F1
#
_entry.id   AF-A0A3C0IPI7-F1
#
_cell.length_a   1.000
_cell.length_b   1.000
_cell.length_c   1.000
_cell.angle_alpha   90.00
_cell.angle_beta   90.00
_cell.angle_gamma   90.00
#
_symmetry.space_group_name_H-M   'P 1'
#
loop_
_entity.id
_entity.type
_entity.pdbx_description
1 polymer ?
#
loop_
_entity_poly.entity_id
_entity_poly.type
_entity_poly.pdbx_seq_one_letter_code
_entity_poly.pdbx_strand_id
1 'polypeptide(L)'
;MKSILSLITLLLLYVSVHAPATTIVSDSLPISIDGITYGYTIRNVSTREVSGNNYSRYEVTLYAKNNTNCMRMFLYQQRSLFGTNATANDDIARFDCVNATGARLTSKSGTVNAMPFYTTGRARIKDCTDGKEKTQDIRVQIGFALKPNEVVTNNLIFITPLGEKPQIQVTPAFNPPSF
;
A
#
# COMPACT_ATOMS: atom_id res chain seq x y z
N MET A 1 9.28 -45.70 8.09
CA MET A 1 9.55 -44.57 9.01
C MET A 1 10.53 -43.54 8.44
N LYS A 2 11.71 -43.93 7.93
CA LYS A 2 12.69 -42.99 7.31
C LYS A 2 12.14 -42.21 6.09
N SER A 3 11.30 -42.84 5.27
CA SER A 3 10.66 -42.19 4.11
C SER A 3 9.63 -41.12 4.46
N ILE A 4 8.88 -41.32 5.55
CA ILE A 4 7.87 -40.36 6.03
C ILE A 4 8.57 -39.14 6.65
N LEU A 5 9.65 -39.36 7.40
CA LEU A 5 10.46 -38.28 7.98
C LEU A 5 11.09 -37.40 6.89
N SER A 6 11.59 -38.01 5.80
CA SER A 6 12.14 -37.28 4.66
C SER A 6 11.09 -36.43 3.94
N LEU A 7 9.84 -36.90 3.84
CA LEU A 7 8.76 -36.18 3.18
C LEU A 7 8.30 -34.96 3.99
N ILE A 8 8.25 -35.09 5.32
CA ILE A 8 7.90 -33.98 6.23
C ILE A 8 8.99 -32.89 6.21
N THR A 9 10.26 -33.30 6.12
CA THR A 9 11.39 -32.37 6.04
C THR A 9 11.39 -31.59 4.72
N LEU A 10 11.01 -32.23 3.61
CA LEU A 10 10.86 -31.59 2.31
C LEU A 10 9.66 -30.63 2.25
N LEU A 11 8.56 -30.98 2.93
CA LEU A 11 7.37 -30.13 3.02
C LEU A 11 7.63 -28.85 3.85
N LEU A 12 8.40 -28.95 4.93
CA LEU A 12 8.77 -27.80 5.77
C LEU A 12 9.70 -26.80 5.05
N LEU A 13 10.52 -27.26 4.11
CA LEU A 13 11.39 -26.40 3.30
C LEU A 13 10.63 -25.65 2.19
N TYR A 14 9.49 -26.16 1.74
CA TYR A 14 8.70 -25.53 0.67
C TYR A 14 7.85 -24.34 1.14
N VAL A 15 7.53 -24.25 2.43
CA VAL A 15 6.62 -23.19 2.95
C VAL A 15 7.33 -21.84 3.13
N SER A 16 8.66 -21.77 3.00
CA SER A 16 9.43 -20.59 3.44
C SER A 16 9.60 -19.45 2.42
N VAL A 17 9.02 -19.52 1.21
CA VAL A 17 9.49 -18.65 0.08
C VAL A 17 8.58 -17.47 -0.28
N HIS A 18 7.49 -17.18 0.45
CA HIS A 18 6.53 -16.13 0.03
C HIS A 18 6.46 -14.91 0.95
N ALA A 19 7.62 -14.37 1.38
CA ALA A 19 7.65 -13.06 2.02
C ALA A 19 7.72 -11.96 0.95
N PRO A 20 6.88 -10.89 1.02
CA PRO A 20 6.94 -9.80 0.07
C PRO A 20 8.33 -9.14 0.12
N ALA A 21 8.94 -8.93 -1.04
CA ALA A 21 10.28 -8.37 -1.13
C ALA A 21 10.27 -6.91 -0.64
N THR A 22 10.91 -6.65 0.50
CA THR A 22 11.14 -5.30 1.01
C THR A 22 12.44 -4.76 0.40
N THR A 23 12.39 -3.56 -0.18
CA THR A 23 13.56 -2.95 -0.82
C THR A 23 13.90 -1.59 -0.20
N ILE A 24 15.18 -1.32 0.02
CA ILE A 24 15.66 -0.03 0.53
C ILE A 24 15.46 1.04 -0.56
N VAL A 25 14.92 2.18 -0.17
CA VAL A 25 14.71 3.35 -1.03
C VAL A 25 15.53 4.50 -0.46
N SER A 26 16.24 5.23 -1.32
CA SER A 26 16.96 6.44 -0.91
C SER A 26 16.27 7.70 -1.43
N ASP A 27 16.57 8.83 -0.80
CA ASP A 27 16.06 10.17 -1.15
C ASP A 27 16.43 10.61 -2.58
N SER A 28 17.45 9.99 -3.16
CA SER A 28 18.03 10.30 -4.47
C SER A 28 17.81 9.23 -5.53
N LEU A 29 17.35 8.03 -5.12
CA LEU A 29 17.20 6.89 -6.01
C LEU A 29 15.85 6.19 -5.75
N PRO A 30 14.76 6.62 -6.42
CA PRO A 30 13.52 5.90 -6.36
C PRO A 30 13.65 4.56 -7.07
N ILE A 31 12.87 3.58 -6.63
CA ILE A 31 12.86 2.24 -7.20
C ILE A 31 11.64 2.03 -8.08
N SER A 32 11.79 1.27 -9.18
CA SER A 32 10.66 0.88 -10.02
C SER A 32 10.43 -0.61 -9.95
N ILE A 33 9.21 -1.02 -9.60
CA ILE A 33 8.78 -2.42 -9.51
C ILE A 33 7.46 -2.51 -10.29
N ASP A 34 7.37 -3.43 -11.25
CA ASP A 34 6.18 -3.65 -12.10
C ASP A 34 5.61 -2.38 -12.77
N GLY A 35 6.50 -1.46 -13.15
CA GLY A 35 6.12 -0.21 -13.81
C GLY A 35 5.52 0.86 -12.87
N ILE A 36 5.57 0.64 -11.55
CA ILE A 36 5.28 1.66 -10.54
C ILE A 36 6.62 2.11 -9.93
N THR A 37 6.88 3.41 -9.94
CA THR A 37 8.01 4.00 -9.24
C THR A 37 7.61 4.41 -7.83
N TYR A 38 8.39 3.96 -6.87
CA TYR A 38 8.23 4.25 -5.45
C TYR A 38 9.38 5.10 -4.96
N GLY A 39 9.06 6.13 -4.18
CA GLY A 39 10.07 7.04 -3.65
C GLY A 39 9.55 7.88 -2.52
N TYR A 40 10.43 8.74 -2.02
CA TYR A 40 10.07 9.77 -1.07
C TYR A 40 10.88 11.04 -1.32
N THR A 41 10.39 12.17 -0.81
CA THR A 41 11.09 13.44 -0.82
C THR A 41 11.07 14.07 0.57
N ILE A 42 12.19 14.66 0.98
CA ILE A 42 12.29 15.41 2.24
C ILE A 42 11.88 16.85 1.94
N ARG A 43 10.79 17.31 2.55
CA ARG A 43 10.28 18.68 2.38
C ARG A 43 10.86 19.66 3.39
N ASN A 44 11.17 19.18 4.60
CA ASN A 44 11.72 20.01 5.66
C ASN A 44 12.55 19.17 6.64
N VAL A 45 13.59 19.77 7.21
CA VAL A 45 14.43 19.20 8.25
C VAL A 45 14.50 20.16 9.42
N SER A 46 14.24 19.66 10.63
CA SER A 46 14.24 20.46 11.85
C SER A 46 14.76 19.63 13.02
N THR A 47 15.22 20.29 14.08
CA THR A 47 15.56 19.60 15.35
C THR A 47 14.38 19.70 16.31
N ARG A 48 14.13 18.65 17.09
CA ARG A 48 13.08 18.65 18.10
C ARG A 48 13.50 17.93 19.37
N GLU A 49 13.23 18.56 20.51
CA GLU A 49 13.48 17.96 21.81
C GLU A 49 12.32 17.04 22.23
N VAL A 50 12.66 15.83 22.66
CA VAL A 50 11.74 14.85 23.24
C VAL A 50 12.37 14.25 24.49
N SER A 51 11.73 14.47 25.64
CA SER A 51 12.17 13.92 26.94
C SER A 51 13.64 14.23 27.26
N GLY A 52 14.08 15.48 27.03
CA GLY A 52 15.45 15.93 27.31
C GLY A 52 16.49 15.54 26.26
N ASN A 53 16.12 14.79 25.21
CA ASN A 53 16.99 14.41 24.11
C ASN A 53 16.61 15.13 22.82
N ASN A 54 17.61 15.56 22.05
CA ASN A 54 17.40 16.15 20.73
C ASN A 54 17.31 15.07 19.66
N TYR A 55 16.37 15.25 18.74
CA TYR A 55 16.15 14.37 17.59
C TYR A 55 16.04 15.17 16.30
N SER A 56 16.32 14.52 15.18
CA SER A 56 16.06 15.09 13.86
C SER A 56 14.63 14.77 13.44
N ARG A 57 13.89 15.79 13.02
CA ARG A 57 12.52 15.71 12.53
C ARG A 57 12.51 16.02 11.03
N TYR A 58 12.02 15.06 10.26
CA TYR A 58 11.91 15.12 8.82
C TYR A 58 10.43 15.14 8.41
N GLU A 59 10.03 16.15 7.64
CA GLU A 59 8.75 16.14 6.93
C GLU A 59 8.97 15.49 5.57
N VAL A 60 8.27 14.39 5.33
CA VAL A 60 8.51 13.53 4.16
C VAL A 60 7.22 13.35 3.38
N THR A 61 7.34 13.41 2.06
CA THR A 61 6.28 13.02 1.12
C THR A 61 6.69 11.71 0.47
N LEU A 62 5.99 10.63 0.81
CA LEU A 62 6.06 9.35 0.11
C LEU A 62 5.26 9.45 -1.18
N TYR A 63 5.68 8.73 -2.22
CA TYR A 63 4.93 8.67 -3.47
C TYR A 63 5.03 7.31 -4.15
N ALA A 64 3.96 7.00 -4.90
CA ALA A 64 3.94 5.94 -5.90
C ALA A 64 3.44 6.53 -7.22
N LYS A 65 4.17 6.27 -8.31
CA LYS A 65 3.87 6.78 -9.66
C LYS A 65 3.71 5.63 -10.64
N ASN A 66 2.59 5.58 -11.35
CA ASN A 66 2.44 4.64 -12.47
C ASN A 66 3.16 5.19 -13.70
N ASN A 67 4.27 4.56 -14.09
CA ASN A 67 5.01 4.94 -15.30
C ASN A 67 4.52 4.19 -16.55
N THR A 68 3.47 3.38 -16.43
CA THR A 68 2.90 2.67 -17.57
C THR A 68 1.80 3.51 -18.24
N ASN A 69 1.54 3.20 -19.51
CA ASN A 69 0.40 3.76 -20.25
C ASN A 69 -0.93 3.05 -19.92
N CYS A 70 -0.91 2.07 -19.01
CA CYS A 70 -2.06 1.27 -18.64
C CYS A 70 -2.55 1.65 -17.23
N MET A 71 -3.85 1.61 -17.02
CA MET A 71 -4.43 1.74 -15.67
C MET A 71 -4.11 0.48 -14.87
N ARG A 72 -3.57 0.65 -13.66
CA ARG A 72 -3.41 -0.44 -12.68
C ARG A 72 -4.65 -0.48 -11.80
N MET A 73 -5.36 -1.60 -11.78
CA MET A 73 -6.58 -1.78 -10.99
C MET A 73 -6.34 -2.73 -9.82
N PHE A 74 -6.90 -2.37 -8.67
CA PHE A 74 -6.90 -3.11 -7.43
C PHE A 74 -8.35 -3.46 -7.12
N LEU A 75 -8.79 -4.60 -7.63
CA LEU A 75 -10.18 -5.03 -7.49
C LEU A 75 -10.41 -5.61 -6.09
N TYR A 76 -11.65 -5.56 -5.62
CA TYR A 76 -12.04 -6.32 -4.43
C TYR A 76 -11.70 -7.80 -4.62
N GLN A 77 -10.98 -8.39 -3.67
CA GLN A 77 -10.70 -9.82 -3.69
C GLN A 77 -12.03 -10.58 -3.63
N GLN A 78 -12.26 -11.47 -4.60
CA GLN A 78 -13.38 -12.40 -4.53
C GLN A 78 -13.14 -13.40 -3.38
N ARG A 79 -14.19 -13.60 -2.59
CA ARG A 79 -14.15 -14.28 -1.30
C ARG A 79 -13.74 -15.76 -1.36
N SER A 80 -13.13 -16.21 -0.27
CA SER A 80 -13.25 -17.59 0.22
C SER A 80 -14.68 -17.88 0.68
N LEU A 81 -15.17 -19.11 0.48
CA LEU A 81 -16.55 -19.60 0.71
C LEU A 81 -17.20 -19.25 2.08
N PHE A 82 -16.45 -18.74 3.06
CA PHE A 82 -16.91 -18.52 4.45
C PHE A 82 -16.81 -17.06 4.96
N GLY A 83 -16.33 -16.09 4.17
CA GLY A 83 -16.23 -14.69 4.59
C GLY A 83 -17.49 -13.88 4.26
N THR A 84 -17.96 -12.99 5.14
CA THR A 84 -19.17 -12.16 4.94
C THR A 84 -18.93 -10.70 4.57
N ASN A 85 -17.68 -10.26 4.40
CA ASN A 85 -17.33 -8.92 3.90
C ASN A 85 -16.25 -9.00 2.81
N ALA A 86 -16.42 -8.26 1.71
CA ALA A 86 -15.36 -8.09 0.72
C ALA A 86 -14.51 -6.88 1.14
N THR A 87 -13.28 -7.12 1.57
CA THR A 87 -12.31 -6.05 1.85
C THR A 87 -11.43 -5.87 0.62
N ALA A 88 -11.48 -4.68 0.00
CA ALA A 88 -10.41 -4.27 -0.90
C ALA A 88 -9.35 -3.56 -0.06
N ASN A 89 -8.10 -3.89 -0.34
CA ASN A 89 -6.96 -3.14 0.15
C ASN A 89 -6.62 -2.11 -0.94
N ASP A 90 -6.62 -0.82 -0.57
CA ASP A 90 -6.26 0.29 -1.44
C ASP A 90 -4.79 0.68 -1.32
N ASP A 91 -4.02 0.00 -0.48
CA ASP A 91 -2.59 0.21 -0.32
C ASP A 91 -1.89 -0.15 -1.64
N ILE A 92 -1.11 0.78 -2.18
CA ILE A 92 -0.22 0.54 -3.31
C ILE A 92 1.13 0.06 -2.80
N ALA A 93 1.63 0.73 -1.75
CA ALA A 93 2.87 0.38 -1.08
C ALA A 93 2.89 0.91 0.33
N ARG A 94 3.55 0.13 1.19
CA ARG A 94 3.90 0.51 2.55
C ARG A 94 5.37 0.91 2.59
N PHE A 95 5.64 2.03 3.24
CA PHE A 95 6.98 2.53 3.50
C PHE A 95 7.25 2.45 5.00
N ASP A 96 8.33 1.79 5.39
CA ASP A 96 8.76 1.67 6.78
C ASP A 96 10.09 2.41 6.96
N CYS A 97 10.16 3.29 7.95
CA CYS A 97 11.40 3.99 8.32
C CYS A 97 12.06 3.24 9.49
N VAL A 98 13.15 2.52 9.20
CA VAL A 98 13.78 1.57 10.12
C VAL A 98 14.33 2.27 11.36
N ASN A 99 14.94 3.45 11.18
CA ASN A 99 15.50 4.23 12.28
C ASN A 99 14.52 5.27 12.86
N ALA A 100 13.22 5.20 12.51
CA ALA A 100 12.23 6.07 13.14
C ALA A 100 11.98 5.68 14.60
N THR A 101 12.13 6.63 15.51
CA THR A 101 11.96 6.42 16.95
C THR A 101 10.49 6.29 17.35
N GLY A 102 9.58 6.91 16.59
CA GLY A 102 8.14 7.00 16.91
C GLY A 102 7.85 7.93 18.08
N ALA A 103 8.82 8.77 18.47
CA ALA A 103 8.67 9.73 19.55
C ALA A 103 7.50 10.69 19.27
N ARG A 104 6.78 11.13 20.31
CA ARG A 104 5.60 12.02 20.22
C ARG A 104 4.50 11.52 19.25
N LEU A 105 4.24 10.21 19.21
CA LEU A 105 3.23 9.60 18.34
C LEU A 105 3.48 9.89 16.84
N THR A 106 4.74 10.14 16.46
CA THR A 106 5.10 10.28 15.05
C THR A 106 5.19 8.92 14.38
N SER A 107 4.93 8.90 13.09
CA SER A 107 4.84 7.68 12.30
C SER A 107 6.20 6.96 12.24
N LYS A 108 6.17 5.63 12.27
CA LYS A 108 7.30 4.77 11.87
C LYS A 108 7.13 4.21 10.46
N SER A 109 5.90 4.25 9.96
CA SER A 109 5.53 3.78 8.64
C SER A 109 4.48 4.70 8.04
N GLY A 110 4.37 4.67 6.72
CA GLY A 110 3.33 5.37 5.98
C GLY A 110 2.93 4.54 4.77
N THR A 111 1.66 4.59 4.41
CA THR A 111 1.12 3.87 3.26
C THR A 111 0.69 4.85 2.19
N VAL A 112 0.90 4.49 0.94
CA VAL A 112 0.39 5.26 -0.20
C VAL A 112 -0.77 4.49 -0.80
N ASN A 113 -1.93 5.13 -0.91
CA ASN A 113 -3.20 4.51 -1.30
C ASN A 113 -3.65 4.93 -2.69
N ALA A 114 -4.30 4.02 -3.41
CA ALA A 114 -4.93 4.26 -4.70
C ALA A 114 -6.30 4.94 -4.53
N MET A 115 -6.75 5.64 -5.58
CA MET A 115 -8.06 6.28 -5.54
C MET A 115 -9.18 5.29 -5.89
N PRO A 116 -10.38 5.44 -5.32
CA PRO A 116 -11.50 4.56 -5.62
C PRO A 116 -11.90 4.67 -7.09
N PHE A 117 -12.11 3.52 -7.72
CA PHE A 117 -12.53 3.40 -9.12
C PHE A 117 -13.98 2.97 -9.21
N TYR A 118 -14.75 3.70 -10.01
CA TYR A 118 -16.18 3.52 -10.17
C TYR A 118 -16.53 3.19 -11.61
N THR A 119 -17.52 2.32 -11.80
CA THR A 119 -18.17 2.07 -13.08
C THR A 119 -19.68 2.35 -12.98
N THR A 120 -20.34 2.45 -14.12
CA THR A 120 -21.80 2.55 -14.19
C THR A 120 -22.39 1.15 -14.29
N GLY A 121 -23.21 0.77 -13.31
CA GLY A 121 -24.00 -0.46 -13.31
C GLY A 121 -25.48 -0.16 -13.52
N ARG A 122 -26.23 -1.10 -14.12
CA ARG A 122 -27.69 -1.01 -14.19
C ARG A 122 -28.31 -1.80 -13.04
N ALA A 123 -29.10 -1.13 -12.22
CA ALA A 123 -29.85 -1.76 -11.14
C ALA A 123 -31.35 -1.55 -11.35
N ARG A 124 -32.14 -2.58 -11.01
CA ARG A 124 -33.58 -2.44 -10.87
C ARG A 124 -33.87 -1.98 -9.45
N ILE A 125 -34.34 -0.75 -9.31
CA ILE A 125 -34.66 -0.14 -8.03
C ILE A 125 -36.17 0.02 -7.97
N LYS A 126 -36.78 -0.43 -6.88
CA LYS A 126 -38.20 -0.24 -6.64
C LYS A 126 -38.41 1.21 -6.24
N ASP A 127 -39.22 1.93 -7.02
CA ASP A 127 -39.58 3.31 -6.72
C ASP A 127 -40.45 3.33 -5.46
N CYS A 128 -40.03 4.09 -4.44
CA CYS A 128 -40.76 4.21 -3.18
C CYS A 128 -42.11 4.91 -3.35
N THR A 129 -42.31 5.65 -4.43
CA THR A 129 -43.53 6.42 -4.69
C THR A 129 -44.58 5.62 -5.46
N ASP A 130 -44.17 4.85 -6.48
CA ASP A 130 -45.09 4.11 -7.37
C ASP A 130 -45.07 2.59 -7.16
N GLY A 131 -44.15 2.07 -6.35
CA GLY A 131 -43.98 0.63 -6.11
C GLY A 131 -43.51 -0.18 -7.33
N LYS A 132 -43.30 0.45 -8.49
CA LYS A 132 -42.83 -0.15 -9.74
C LYS A 132 -41.31 -0.24 -9.77
N GLU A 133 -40.79 -1.30 -10.39
CA GLU A 133 -39.36 -1.43 -10.65
C GLU A 133 -38.95 -0.52 -11.81
N LYS A 134 -37.99 0.38 -11.56
CA LYS A 134 -37.34 1.20 -12.58
C LYS A 134 -35.90 0.74 -12.73
N THR A 135 -35.44 0.62 -13.97
CA THR A 135 -34.01 0.39 -14.24
C THR A 135 -33.30 1.72 -14.20
N GLN A 136 -32.32 1.86 -13.30
CA GLN A 136 -31.53 3.06 -13.14
C GLN A 136 -30.05 2.74 -13.27
N ASP A 137 -29.32 3.65 -13.92
CA ASP A 137 -27.86 3.64 -13.93
C ASP A 137 -27.37 4.15 -12.57
N ILE A 138 -26.62 3.29 -11.87
CA ILE A 138 -26.01 3.58 -10.57
C ILE A 138 -24.49 3.57 -10.68
N ARG A 139 -23.85 4.43 -9.90
CA ARG A 139 -22.40 4.46 -9.80
C ARG A 139 -21.94 3.41 -8.78
N VAL A 140 -21.24 2.40 -9.24
CA VAL A 140 -20.77 1.26 -8.43
C VAL A 140 -19.26 1.34 -8.28
N GLN A 141 -18.76 1.33 -7.05
CA GLN A 141 -17.33 1.20 -6.79
C GLN A 141 -16.91 -0.24 -7.05
N ILE A 142 -15.93 -0.45 -7.93
CA ILE A 142 -15.46 -1.80 -8.29
C ILE A 142 -14.07 -2.11 -7.75
N GLY A 143 -13.40 -1.12 -7.16
CA GLY A 143 -12.10 -1.28 -6.53
C GLY A 143 -11.38 0.06 -6.42
N PHE A 144 -10.07 0.02 -6.55
CA PHE A 144 -9.19 1.17 -6.61
C PHE A 144 -8.38 1.13 -7.89
N ALA A 145 -7.87 2.28 -8.34
CA ALA A 145 -7.03 2.33 -9.51
C ALA A 145 -5.93 3.39 -9.39
N LEU A 146 -4.83 3.12 -10.08
CA LEU A 146 -3.76 4.07 -10.35
C LEU A 146 -3.69 4.27 -11.87
N LYS A 147 -4.13 5.44 -12.33
CA LYS A 147 -4.23 5.79 -13.75
C LYS A 147 -2.84 5.90 -14.40
N PRO A 148 -2.74 5.86 -15.74
CA PRO A 148 -1.49 6.10 -16.44
C PRO A 148 -0.87 7.44 -16.01
N ASN A 149 0.42 7.44 -15.68
CA ASN A 149 1.18 8.62 -15.25
C ASN A 149 0.70 9.29 -13.95
N GLU A 150 -0.26 8.70 -13.23
CA GLU A 150 -0.74 9.23 -11.96
C GLU A 150 0.29 9.04 -10.85
N VAL A 151 0.40 10.06 -10.00
CA VAL A 151 1.21 10.06 -8.78
C VAL A 151 0.26 10.18 -7.60
N VAL A 152 0.32 9.22 -6.69
CA VAL A 152 -0.34 9.30 -5.39
C VAL A 152 0.72 9.51 -4.32
N THR A 153 0.38 10.30 -3.29
CA THR A 153 1.33 10.72 -2.27
C THR A 153 0.76 10.62 -0.87
N ASN A 154 1.62 10.43 0.13
CA ASN A 154 1.28 10.55 1.54
C ASN A 154 2.33 11.39 2.27
N ASN A 155 1.88 12.38 3.05
CA ASN A 155 2.73 13.27 3.83
C ASN A 155 2.77 12.82 5.28
N LEU A 156 3.97 12.63 5.83
CA LEU A 156 4.15 12.26 7.22
C LEU A 156 5.43 12.85 7.81
N ILE A 157 5.58 12.64 9.12
CA ILE A 157 6.73 13.10 9.88
C ILE A 157 7.45 11.89 10.43
N PHE A 158 8.74 11.79 10.14
CA PHE A 158 9.65 10.87 10.81
C PHE A 158 10.49 11.62 11.84
N ILE A 159 10.68 10.99 13.00
CA ILE A 159 11.68 11.41 13.99
C ILE A 159 12.75 10.33 14.04
N THR A 160 13.99 10.70 13.79
CA THR A 160 15.17 9.82 13.80
C THR A 160 16.17 10.32 14.85
N PRO A 161 17.18 9.52 15.22
CA PRO A 161 18.29 9.99 16.03
C PRO A 161 18.92 11.26 15.43
N LEU A 162 19.47 12.12 16.30
CA LEU A 162 20.03 13.41 15.88
C LEU A 162 21.12 13.22 14.82
N GLY A 163 20.95 13.86 13.68
CA GLY A 163 21.89 13.81 12.55
C GLY A 163 21.72 12.60 11.62
N GLU A 164 20.87 11.63 11.95
CA GLU A 164 20.59 10.51 11.07
C GLU A 164 19.47 10.84 10.07
N LYS A 165 19.68 10.48 8.80
CA LYS A 165 18.63 10.57 7.78
C LYS A 165 17.62 9.41 7.92
N PRO A 166 16.37 9.57 7.46
CA PRO A 166 15.40 8.48 7.41
C PRO A 166 15.90 7.32 6.55
N GLN A 167 15.92 6.12 7.11
CA GLN A 167 16.24 4.88 6.41
C GLN A 167 14.94 4.18 5.99
N ILE A 168 14.49 4.46 4.76
CA ILE A 168 13.18 4.04 4.29
C ILE A 168 13.27 2.75 3.47
N GLN A 169 12.38 1.83 3.75
CA GLN A 169 12.16 0.60 3.02
C GLN A 169 10.75 0.61 2.44
N VAL A 170 10.59 0.13 1.21
CA VAL A 170 9.28 -0.02 0.56
C VAL A 170 8.92 -1.49 0.42
N THR A 171 7.66 -1.79 0.72
CA THR A 171 7.02 -3.07 0.46
C THR A 171 5.82 -2.80 -0.43
N PRO A 172 5.88 -3.15 -1.74
CA PRO A 172 4.72 -3.08 -2.61
C PRO A 172 3.58 -3.95 -2.07
N ALA A 173 2.38 -3.39 -1.99
CA ALA A 173 1.17 -4.14 -1.66
C ALA A 173 0.52 -4.75 -2.91
N PHE A 174 0.91 -4.28 -4.11
CA PHE A 174 0.52 -4.88 -5.37
C PHE A 174 1.19 -6.25 -5.54
N ASN A 175 0.37 -7.30 -5.50
CA ASN A 175 0.73 -8.62 -5.97
C ASN A 175 -0.07 -8.80 -7.28
N PRO A 176 0.55 -8.71 -8.47
CA PRO A 176 -0.19 -8.97 -9.70
C PRO A 176 -0.81 -10.38 -9.59
N PRO A 177 -2.08 -10.58 -10.00
CA PRO A 177 -2.55 -11.94 -10.22
C PRO A 177 -1.60 -12.58 -11.23
N SER A 178 -0.84 -13.57 -10.77
CA SER A 178 -0.17 -14.52 -11.64
C SER A 178 -1.27 -15.26 -12.39
N PHE A 179 -1.58 -14.80 -13.60
CA PHE A 179 -2.43 -15.53 -14.54
C PHE A 179 -1.66 -16.73 -15.08
#